data_AF-A0A6J4FBI8-F1
#
_entry.id   AF-A0A6J4FBI8-F1
#
_cell.length_a   1.000
_cell.length_b   1.000
_cell.length_c   1.000
_cell.angle_alpha   90.00
_cell.angle_beta   90.00
_cell.angle_gamma   90.00
#
_symmetry.space_group_name_H-M   'P 1'
#
loop_
_entity.id
_entity.type
_entity.pdbx_description
1 polymer ?
#
loop_
_entity_poly.entity_id
_entity_poly.type
_entity_poly.pdbx_seq_one_letter_code
_entity_poly.pdbx_strand_id
1 'polypeptide(L)'
;MREELSDLKRHIYEDGSISDGEVKLLKDVFARYGLGEDEAGLLLDLNTVLSGEDHAASFEALFIDSLVAYLSEGERWDWLRSRLLKDGTVDALERRMLAACRDKGLALPADLAGFV
;
A
#
# COMPACT_ATOMS: atom_id res chain seq x y z
N MET A 1 4.26 2.08 15.29
CA MET A 1 4.11 0.72 14.73
C MET A 1 4.11 -0.38 15.79
N ARG A 2 3.22 -1.38 15.65
CA ARG A 2 3.02 -2.50 16.61
C ARG A 2 4.07 -3.59 16.43
N GLU A 3 4.34 -4.38 17.47
CA GLU A 3 5.36 -5.44 17.45
C GLU A 3 5.06 -6.52 16.39
N GLU A 4 3.82 -7.02 16.31
CA GLU A 4 3.37 -8.01 15.31
C GLU A 4 3.63 -7.56 13.86
N LEU A 5 3.37 -6.28 13.56
CA LEU A 5 3.64 -5.69 12.23
C LEU A 5 5.13 -5.47 11.98
N SER A 6 5.90 -5.24 13.05
CA SER A 6 7.35 -5.01 12.96
C SER A 6 8.11 -6.31 12.68
N ASP A 7 7.66 -7.41 13.30
CA ASP A 7 8.22 -8.72 13.03
C ASP A 7 7.79 -9.22 11.65
N LEU A 8 6.53 -9.04 11.26
CA LEU A 8 6.07 -9.36 9.91
C LEU A 8 6.84 -8.60 8.84
N LYS A 9 7.05 -7.29 9.02
CA LYS A 9 7.87 -6.49 8.13
C LYS A 9 9.28 -7.07 8.00
N ARG A 10 9.91 -7.44 9.13
CA ARG A 10 11.27 -8.01 9.11
C ARG A 10 11.33 -9.30 8.30
N HIS A 11 10.36 -10.19 8.48
CA HIS A 11 10.27 -11.44 7.72
C HIS A 11 10.20 -11.14 6.21
N ILE A 12 9.22 -10.34 5.77
CA ILE A 12 9.03 -9.99 4.35
C ILE A 12 10.27 -9.34 3.72
N TYR A 13 11.02 -8.55 4.50
CA TYR A 13 12.28 -7.95 4.03
C TYR A 13 13.44 -8.96 3.90
N GLU A 14 13.44 -10.02 4.70
CA GLU A 14 14.50 -11.04 4.69
C GLU A 14 14.25 -12.10 3.59
N ASP A 15 13.00 -12.48 3.37
CA ASP A 15 12.60 -13.48 2.40
C ASP A 15 12.22 -12.89 1.03
N GLY A 16 11.91 -11.60 0.96
CA GLY A 16 11.58 -10.89 -0.28
C GLY A 16 10.23 -11.30 -0.89
N SER A 17 9.38 -11.98 -0.12
CA SER A 17 8.11 -12.51 -0.61
C SER A 17 7.01 -12.37 0.44
N ILE A 18 5.75 -12.45 0.01
CA ILE A 18 4.62 -12.43 0.92
C ILE A 18 3.66 -13.58 0.62
N SER A 19 3.31 -14.33 1.67
CA SER A 19 2.36 -15.43 1.61
C SER A 19 0.93 -15.00 1.89
N ASP A 20 -0.05 -15.80 1.45
CA ASP A 20 -1.47 -15.55 1.75
C ASP A 20 -1.78 -15.52 3.27
N GLY A 21 -1.01 -16.26 4.07
CA GLY A 21 -1.14 -16.25 5.53
C GLY A 21 -0.74 -14.90 6.13
N GLU A 22 0.32 -14.31 5.61
CA GLU A 22 0.81 -12.98 6.01
C GLU A 22 -0.13 -11.87 5.55
N VAL A 23 -0.66 -11.98 4.34
CA VAL A 23 -1.72 -11.09 3.85
C VAL A 23 -2.97 -11.16 4.75
N LYS A 24 -3.35 -12.37 5.19
CA LYS A 24 -4.47 -12.54 6.12
C LYS A 24 -4.18 -11.91 7.48
N LEU A 25 -2.96 -12.08 8.01
CA LEU A 25 -2.55 -11.45 9.26
C LEU A 25 -2.66 -9.92 9.18
N LEU A 26 -2.17 -9.30 8.09
CA LEU A 26 -2.32 -7.85 7.86
C LEU A 26 -3.79 -7.43 7.86
N LYS A 27 -4.64 -8.16 7.14
CA LYS A 27 -6.10 -7.91 7.11
C LYS A 27 -6.71 -7.94 8.50
N ASP A 28 -6.39 -8.96 9.29
CA ASP A 28 -6.93 -9.12 10.65
C ASP A 28 -6.46 -8.00 11.58
N VAL A 29 -5.19 -7.57 11.46
CA VAL A 29 -4.63 -6.45 12.23
C VAL A 29 -5.33 -5.14 11.85
N PHE A 30 -5.46 -4.82 10.56
CA PHE A 30 -6.12 -3.59 10.11
C PHE A 30 -7.60 -3.56 10.49
N ALA A 31 -8.30 -4.69 10.39
CA ALA A 31 -9.70 -4.80 10.80
C ALA A 31 -9.88 -4.58 12.30
N ARG A 32 -8.93 -5.04 13.13
CA ARG A 32 -9.02 -4.94 14.58
C ARG A 32 -8.64 -3.55 15.11
N TYR A 33 -7.70 -2.90 14.45
CA TYR A 33 -7.05 -1.70 15.00
C TYR A 33 -7.21 -0.45 14.14
N GLY A 34 -7.81 -0.58 12.96
CA GLY A 34 -7.90 0.48 11.96
C GLY A 34 -6.67 0.55 11.07
N LEU A 35 -6.80 1.33 9.99
CA LEU A 35 -5.75 1.60 9.03
C LEU A 35 -5.31 3.07 9.17
N GLY A 36 -4.21 3.30 9.87
CA GLY A 36 -3.62 4.62 10.04
C GLY A 36 -2.49 4.89 9.05
N GLU A 37 -1.80 6.03 9.25
CA GLU A 37 -0.67 6.44 8.43
C GLU A 37 0.49 5.43 8.49
N ASP A 38 0.76 4.87 9.67
CA ASP A 38 1.80 3.85 9.89
C ASP A 38 1.50 2.59 9.07
N GLU A 39 0.25 2.11 9.10
CA GLU A 39 -0.18 0.90 8.38
C GLU A 39 -0.23 1.12 6.85
N ALA A 40 -0.71 2.29 6.41
CA ALA A 40 -0.68 2.66 4.99
C ALA A 40 0.76 2.80 4.48
N GLY A 41 1.64 3.40 5.28
CA GLY A 41 3.07 3.50 4.99
C GLY A 41 3.76 2.14 4.94
N LEU A 42 3.37 1.21 5.83
CA LEU A 42 3.86 -0.18 5.80
C LEU A 42 3.51 -0.86 4.47
N LEU A 43 2.29 -0.71 3.96
CA LEU A 43 1.89 -1.32 2.69
C LEU A 43 2.74 -0.82 1.51
N LEU A 44 3.05 0.48 1.48
CA LEU A 44 3.95 1.06 0.48
C LEU A 44 5.36 0.50 0.61
N ASP A 45 5.90 0.46 1.84
CA ASP A 45 7.22 -0.11 2.11
C ASP A 45 7.30 -1.60 1.68
N LEU A 46 6.26 -2.39 1.94
CA LEU A 46 6.17 -3.79 1.51
C LEU A 46 6.10 -3.91 -0.01
N ASN A 47 5.31 -3.06 -0.67
CA ASN A 47 5.26 -3.04 -2.13
C ASN A 47 6.64 -2.75 -2.74
N THR A 48 7.40 -1.80 -2.19
CA THR A 48 8.77 -1.54 -2.64
C THR A 48 9.68 -2.77 -2.50
N VAL A 49 9.56 -3.53 -1.41
CA VAL A 49 10.34 -4.77 -1.20
C VAL A 49 9.95 -5.85 -2.19
N LEU A 50 8.65 -5.99 -2.46
CA LEU A 50 8.09 -6.99 -3.37
C LEU A 50 8.17 -6.56 -4.84
N SER A 51 8.59 -5.31 -5.13
CA SER A 51 8.59 -4.76 -6.48
C SER A 51 9.58 -5.51 -7.37
N GLY A 52 9.09 -6.05 -8.49
CA GLY A 52 9.86 -6.91 -9.39
C GLY A 52 9.70 -8.41 -9.13
N GLU A 53 8.99 -8.81 -8.07
CA GLU A 53 8.60 -10.19 -7.76
C GLU A 53 7.11 -10.42 -8.09
N ASP A 54 6.72 -11.69 -8.25
CA ASP A 54 5.32 -12.07 -8.45
C ASP A 54 4.65 -12.21 -7.08
N HIS A 55 3.91 -11.18 -6.66
CA HIS A 55 3.19 -11.19 -5.37
C HIS A 55 1.75 -11.67 -5.54
N ALA A 56 1.22 -12.34 -4.52
CA ALA A 56 -0.12 -12.92 -4.56
C ALA A 56 -1.22 -11.89 -4.84
N ALA A 57 -2.24 -12.27 -5.62
CA ALA A 57 -3.41 -11.42 -5.89
C ALA A 57 -4.13 -10.96 -4.61
N SER A 58 -3.99 -11.72 -3.52
CA SER A 58 -4.50 -11.38 -2.20
C SER A 58 -3.84 -10.13 -1.62
N PHE A 59 -2.53 -9.94 -1.86
CA PHE A 59 -1.76 -8.76 -1.48
C PHE A 59 -2.14 -7.56 -2.34
N GLU A 60 -2.24 -7.72 -3.66
CA GLU A 60 -2.68 -6.62 -4.55
C GLU A 60 -4.05 -6.06 -4.11
N ALA A 61 -5.01 -6.94 -3.83
CA ALA A 61 -6.33 -6.54 -3.35
C ALA A 61 -6.25 -5.83 -2.00
N LEU A 62 -5.45 -6.34 -1.05
CA LEU A 62 -5.24 -5.71 0.25
C LEU A 62 -4.65 -4.29 0.09
N PHE A 63 -3.61 -4.16 -0.74
CA PHE A 63 -2.90 -2.93 -0.97
C PHE A 63 -3.83 -1.86 -1.55
N ILE A 64 -4.54 -2.20 -2.63
CA ILE A 64 -5.46 -1.27 -3.31
C ILE A 64 -6.60 -0.87 -2.38
N ASP A 65 -7.33 -1.84 -1.81
CA ASP A 65 -8.51 -1.55 -1.00
C ASP A 65 -8.15 -0.71 0.23
N SER A 66 -7.02 -1.03 0.88
CA SER A 66 -6.56 -0.31 2.07
C SER A 66 -6.15 1.12 1.73
N LEU A 67 -5.27 1.32 0.73
CA LEU A 67 -4.80 2.66 0.40
C LEU A 67 -5.90 3.54 -0.17
N VAL A 68 -6.81 3.00 -0.98
CA VAL A 68 -7.99 3.74 -1.46
C VAL A 68 -8.87 4.17 -0.28
N ALA A 69 -9.14 3.27 0.67
CA ALA A 69 -9.90 3.61 1.87
C ALA A 69 -9.19 4.71 2.69
N TYR A 70 -7.89 4.55 2.93
CA TYR A 70 -7.07 5.52 3.65
C TYR A 70 -7.07 6.90 2.97
N LEU A 71 -6.95 6.97 1.64
CA LEU A 71 -6.95 8.22 0.89
C LEU A 71 -8.35 8.84 0.77
N SER A 72 -9.42 8.05 0.93
CA SER A 72 -10.79 8.56 0.88
C SER A 72 -11.22 9.34 2.13
N GLU A 73 -10.55 9.11 3.26
CA GLU A 73 -10.85 9.77 4.54
C GLU A 73 -10.33 11.22 4.62
N GLY A 74 -9.54 11.68 3.65
CA GLY A 74 -9.06 13.05 3.56
C GLY A 74 -8.01 13.25 2.47
N GLU A 75 -7.76 14.51 2.09
CA GLU A 75 -6.77 14.88 1.06
C GLU A 75 -5.32 14.62 1.54
N ARG A 76 -4.94 13.34 1.63
CA ARG A 76 -3.62 12.85 2.09
C ARG A 76 -2.62 12.72 0.94
N TRP A 77 -2.79 13.49 -0.13
CA TRP A 77 -1.99 13.40 -1.35
C TRP A 77 -0.56 13.90 -1.19
N ASP A 78 -0.31 14.90 -0.34
CA ASP A 78 1.05 15.34 -0.01
C ASP A 78 1.86 14.23 0.66
N TRP A 79 1.23 13.52 1.61
CA TRP A 79 1.82 12.37 2.27
C TRP A 79 2.12 11.26 1.27
N LEU A 80 1.15 10.91 0.42
CA LEU A 80 1.32 9.88 -0.60
C LEU A 80 2.50 10.21 -1.51
N ARG A 81 2.60 11.44 -2.01
CA ARG A 81 3.71 11.92 -2.85
C ARG A 81 5.07 11.75 -2.17
N SER A 82 5.16 12.07 -0.87
CA SER A 82 6.41 11.92 -0.11
C SER A 82 6.90 10.46 0.00
N ARG A 83 5.99 9.49 -0.16
CA ARG A 83 6.28 8.05 -0.09
C ARG A 83 6.52 7.47 -1.48
N LEU A 84 5.59 7.70 -2.40
CA LEU A 84 5.56 7.14 -3.76
C LEU A 84 6.66 7.69 -4.68
N LEU A 85 7.02 8.98 -4.53
CA LEU A 85 8.01 9.62 -5.40
C LEU A 85 9.41 9.62 -4.79
N LYS A 86 9.62 8.92 -3.67
CA LYS A 86 10.88 8.93 -2.95
C LYS A 86 11.99 8.19 -3.71
N ASP A 87 11.65 7.15 -4.43
CA ASP A 87 12.56 6.38 -5.28
C ASP A 87 12.49 6.77 -6.78
N GLY A 88 11.56 7.67 -7.12
CA GLY A 88 11.35 8.18 -8.47
C GLY A 88 10.65 7.21 -9.43
N THR A 89 10.13 6.07 -8.97
CA THR A 89 9.50 5.06 -9.84
C THR A 89 8.15 4.63 -9.30
N VAL A 90 7.09 4.97 -10.03
CA VAL A 90 5.74 4.44 -9.74
C VAL A 90 5.56 3.12 -10.49
N ASP A 91 5.40 2.03 -9.73
CA ASP A 91 5.27 0.68 -10.28
C ASP A 91 3.84 0.34 -10.77
N ALA A 92 3.67 -0.89 -11.26
CA ALA A 92 2.41 -1.33 -11.83
C ALA A 92 1.28 -1.43 -10.79
N LEU A 93 1.56 -1.88 -9.57
CA LEU A 93 0.55 -2.03 -8.52
C LEU A 93 0.14 -0.66 -7.99
N GLU A 94 1.09 0.25 -7.82
CA GLU A 94 0.84 1.64 -7.44
C GLU A 94 -0.01 2.38 -8.47
N ARG A 95 0.25 2.19 -9.77
CA ARG A 95 -0.60 2.72 -10.84
C ARG A 95 -2.02 2.17 -10.77
N ARG A 96 -2.18 0.87 -10.49
CA ARG A 96 -3.51 0.26 -10.29
C ARG A 96 -4.23 0.89 -9.09
N MET A 97 -3.51 1.15 -8.00
CA MET A 97 -4.07 1.84 -6.83
C MET A 97 -4.49 3.28 -7.15
N LEU A 98 -3.69 4.05 -7.90
CA LEU A 98 -4.05 5.39 -8.34
C LEU A 98 -5.27 5.37 -9.29
N ALA A 99 -5.34 4.39 -10.20
CA ALA A 99 -6.49 4.23 -11.09
C ALA A 99 -7.75 3.87 -10.29
N ALA A 100 -7.64 3.00 -9.29
CA ALA A 100 -8.73 2.67 -8.38
C ALA A 100 -9.22 3.90 -7.60
N CYS A 101 -8.32 4.77 -7.15
CA CYS A 101 -8.69 6.06 -6.53
C CYS A 101 -9.52 6.91 -7.50
N ARG A 102 -9.07 7.05 -8.76
CA ARG A 102 -9.79 7.81 -9.81
C ARG A 102 -11.18 7.23 -10.04
N ASP A 103 -11.28 5.91 -10.20
CA ASP A 103 -12.53 5.22 -10.50
C ASP A 103 -13.52 5.29 -9.34
N LYS A 104 -13.03 5.45 -8.10
CA LYS A 104 -13.82 5.75 -6.90
C LYS A 104 -14.21 7.22 -6.75
N GLY A 105 -13.82 8.07 -7.70
CA GLY A 105 -14.17 9.49 -7.74
C GLY A 105 -13.34 10.37 -6.80
N LEU A 106 -12.18 9.89 -6.34
CA LEU A 106 -11.25 10.72 -5.58
C LEU A 106 -10.64 11.78 -6.52
N ALA A 107 -10.51 13.01 -6.03
CA ALA A 107 -9.92 14.10 -6.78
C ALA A 107 -8.38 13.95 -6.81
N LEU A 108 -7.87 13.16 -7.75
CA LEU A 108 -6.43 12.99 -7.93
C LEU A 108 -5.79 14.33 -8.37
N PRO A 109 -4.71 14.75 -7.71
CA PRO A 109 -3.86 15.84 -8.19
C PRO A 109 -3.32 15.56 -9.60
N ALA A 110 -3.09 16.62 -10.38
CA ALA A 110 -2.70 16.51 -11.79
C ALA A 110 -1.38 15.75 -12.01
N ASP A 111 -0.43 15.89 -11.09
CA ASP A 111 0.83 15.16 -11.11
C ASP A 111 0.65 13.66 -10.88
N LEU A 112 -0.26 13.26 -9.98
CA LEU A 112 -0.60 11.85 -9.76
C LEU A 112 -1.49 11.28 -10.88
N ALA A 113 -2.38 12.09 -11.45
CA ALA A 113 -3.22 11.71 -12.57
C ALA A 113 -2.39 11.39 -13.83
N GLY A 114 -1.18 11.96 -13.96
CA GLY A 114 -0.28 11.65 -15.08
C GLY A 114 0.25 10.20 -15.11
N PHE A 115 0.06 9.43 -14.03
CA PHE A 115 0.50 8.03 -13.96
C PHE A 115 -0.57 7.01 -14.39
N VAL A 116 -1.81 7.44 -14.67
CA VAL A 116 -3.01 6.59 -14.87
C VAL A 116 -3.89 6.96 -16.06
#